data_AF-A0A197JAU8-F1
#
_entry.id   AF-A0A197JAU8-F1
#
_cell.length_a   1.000
_cell.length_b   1.000
_cell.length_c   1.000
_cell.angle_alpha   90.00
_cell.angle_beta   90.00
_cell.angle_gamma   90.00
#
_symmetry.space_group_name_H-M   'P 1'
#
loop_
_entity.id
_entity.type
_entity.pdbx_description
1 polymer ?
#
loop_
_entity_poly.entity_id
_entity_poly.type
_entity_poly.pdbx_seq_one_letter_code
_entity_poly.pdbx_strand_id
1 'polypeptide(L)'
;MPPIRHKKKSTPPTSPSTDRKKVHTITNEQRRKIILAIANEGDTFSSASKRFMLPYTTVRSIFLNFQNANRTSKRPRGGNRRPRLEKEHLEWIKARLLDEPDIPITDLHNQLNKHFRFKPSVSRSTVQNAVNKRIGYTLKLIHPEPKNYNDPDHIQARKDWAEKVYVSRKRTN
;
A
#
# COMPACT_ATOMS: atom_id res chain seq x y z
N MET A 1 -47.55 -2.09 10.84
CA MET A 1 -47.08 -1.00 9.95
C MET A 1 -45.64 -1.30 9.54
N PRO A 2 -45.30 -1.35 8.24
CA PRO A 2 -43.93 -1.50 7.79
C PRO A 2 -43.15 -0.18 7.86
N PRO A 3 -41.83 -0.18 8.10
CA PRO A 3 -41.02 1.03 8.23
C PRO A 3 -40.75 1.70 6.88
N ILE A 4 -40.85 3.03 6.86
CA ILE A 4 -40.63 3.92 5.71
C ILE A 4 -39.15 3.90 5.32
N ARG A 5 -38.86 3.47 4.09
CA ARG A 5 -37.51 3.43 3.51
C ARG A 5 -37.16 4.82 2.95
N HIS A 6 -36.34 5.59 3.67
CA HIS A 6 -35.85 6.88 3.18
C HIS A 6 -34.97 6.68 1.92
N LYS A 7 -35.35 7.31 0.80
CA LYS A 7 -34.56 7.35 -0.44
C LYS A 7 -33.27 8.14 -0.19
N LYS A 8 -32.11 7.52 -0.41
CA LYS A 8 -30.80 8.20 -0.36
C LYS A 8 -30.76 9.27 -1.47
N LYS A 9 -30.47 10.53 -1.11
CA LYS A 9 -30.21 11.61 -2.07
C LYS A 9 -28.97 11.24 -2.90
N SER A 10 -29.10 11.18 -4.21
CA SER A 10 -27.99 11.00 -5.15
C SER A 10 -27.12 12.25 -5.13
N THR A 11 -25.89 12.16 -4.65
CA THR A 11 -24.88 13.21 -4.87
C THR A 11 -24.49 13.23 -6.34
N PRO A 12 -24.33 14.42 -6.95
CA PRO A 12 -23.92 14.53 -8.35
C PRO A 12 -22.51 13.95 -8.54
N PRO A 13 -22.20 13.41 -9.73
CA PRO A 13 -20.90 12.84 -10.03
C PRO A 13 -19.81 13.92 -9.92
N THR A 14 -18.80 13.63 -9.10
CA THR A 14 -17.59 14.44 -8.98
C THR A 14 -16.95 14.59 -10.36
N SER A 15 -16.76 15.84 -10.80
CA SER A 15 -16.12 16.18 -12.07
C SER A 15 -14.75 15.49 -12.21
N PRO A 16 -14.36 15.06 -13.42
CA PRO A 16 -13.07 14.40 -13.63
C PRO A 16 -11.93 15.34 -13.21
N SER A 17 -11.02 14.80 -12.40
CA SER A 17 -9.81 15.48 -11.92
C SER A 17 -9.06 16.11 -13.10
N THR A 18 -8.81 17.41 -13.03
CA THR A 18 -7.93 18.10 -13.98
C THR A 18 -6.59 17.37 -14.07
N ASP A 19 -6.13 17.17 -15.31
CA ASP A 19 -4.89 16.51 -15.63
C ASP A 19 -3.73 17.26 -14.95
N ARG A 20 -3.11 16.64 -13.95
CA ARG A 20 -2.07 17.29 -13.15
C ARG A 20 -0.84 17.47 -14.04
N LYS A 21 -0.55 18.71 -14.46
CA LYS A 21 0.70 19.07 -15.15
C LYS A 21 1.89 18.40 -14.45
N LYS A 22 2.62 17.56 -15.19
CA LYS A 22 3.82 16.88 -14.66
C LYS A 22 4.82 17.95 -14.21
N VAL A 23 5.17 17.94 -12.92
CA VAL A 23 6.14 18.86 -12.35
C VAL A 23 7.51 18.57 -12.96
N HIS A 24 8.13 19.56 -13.59
CA HIS A 24 9.48 19.44 -14.15
C HIS A 24 10.47 19.10 -13.02
N THR A 25 11.03 17.90 -13.07
CA THR A 25 11.96 17.41 -12.05
C THR A 25 13.39 17.66 -12.51
N ILE A 26 14.09 18.53 -11.78
CA ILE A 26 15.50 18.86 -12.06
C ILE A 26 16.38 17.64 -11.76
N THR A 27 17.11 17.16 -12.77
CA THR A 27 18.01 16.01 -12.65
C THR A 27 19.30 16.36 -11.92
N ASN A 28 20.00 15.38 -11.36
CA ASN A 28 21.30 15.62 -10.72
C ASN A 28 22.35 16.16 -11.72
N GLU A 29 22.26 15.78 -12.99
CA GLU A 29 23.13 16.30 -14.04
C GLU A 29 22.89 17.79 -14.30
N GLN A 30 21.62 18.20 -14.43
CA GLN A 30 21.27 19.62 -14.55
C GLN A 30 21.77 20.43 -13.35
N ARG A 31 21.65 19.89 -12.12
CA ARG A 31 22.19 20.55 -10.92
C ARG A 31 23.71 20.77 -11.00
N ARG A 32 24.46 19.76 -11.49
CA ARG A 32 25.92 19.89 -11.69
C ARG A 32 26.25 20.97 -12.70
N LYS A 33 25.56 21.00 -13.85
CA LYS A 33 25.75 22.03 -14.88
C LYS A 33 25.49 23.44 -14.34
N ILE A 34 24.44 23.62 -13.55
CA ILE A 34 24.13 24.90 -12.88
C ILE A 34 25.26 25.31 -11.92
N ILE A 35 25.76 24.37 -11.12
CA ILE A 35 26.84 24.63 -10.17
C ILE A 35 28.13 25.00 -10.90
N LEU A 36 28.50 24.28 -11.96
CA LEU A 36 29.69 24.57 -12.78
C LEU A 36 29.60 25.94 -13.44
N ALA A 37 28.45 26.30 -14.02
CA ALA A 37 28.24 27.62 -14.62
C ALA A 37 28.49 28.75 -13.60
N ILE A 38 27.98 28.62 -12.39
CA ILE A 38 28.12 29.68 -11.37
C ILE A 38 29.53 29.68 -10.75
N ALA A 39 30.06 28.50 -10.40
CA ALA A 39 31.33 28.38 -9.66
C ALA A 39 32.56 28.57 -10.55
N ASN A 40 32.53 28.05 -11.78
CA ASN A 40 33.69 28.03 -12.68
C ASN A 40 33.58 29.08 -13.79
N GLU A 41 32.39 29.23 -14.38
CA GLU A 41 32.18 30.17 -15.50
C GLU A 41 31.82 31.59 -15.00
N GLY A 42 31.55 31.77 -13.69
CA GLY A 42 31.24 33.07 -13.09
C GLY A 42 29.83 33.58 -13.39
N ASP A 43 28.92 32.72 -13.86
CA ASP A 43 27.54 33.11 -14.15
C ASP A 43 26.83 33.64 -12.89
N THR A 44 26.16 34.79 -13.01
CA THR A 44 25.26 35.25 -11.95
C THR A 44 24.04 34.34 -11.84
N PHE A 45 23.38 34.31 -10.67
CA PHE A 45 22.15 33.53 -10.49
C PHE A 45 21.05 33.90 -11.50
N SER A 46 21.01 35.16 -11.95
CA SER A 46 20.06 35.64 -12.96
C SER A 46 20.41 35.10 -14.36
N SER A 47 21.70 35.13 -14.74
CA SER A 47 22.20 34.54 -15.99
C SER A 47 21.88 33.04 -16.05
N ALA A 48 22.26 32.30 -15.01
CA ALA A 48 22.02 30.87 -14.90
C ALA A 48 20.51 30.53 -14.91
N SER A 49 19.67 31.34 -14.26
CA SER A 49 18.21 31.19 -14.28
C SER A 49 17.64 31.24 -15.71
N LYS A 50 18.09 32.21 -16.51
CA LYS A 50 17.69 32.33 -17.92
C LYS A 50 18.26 31.19 -18.76
N ARG A 51 19.55 30.89 -18.63
CA ARG A 51 20.27 29.85 -19.39
C ARG A 51 19.67 28.46 -19.21
N PHE A 52 19.31 28.11 -17.98
CA PHE A 52 18.74 26.80 -17.66
C PHE A 52 17.20 26.78 -17.62
N MET A 53 16.53 27.90 -17.91
CA MET A 53 15.07 28.05 -17.86
C MET A 53 14.47 27.59 -16.52
N LEU A 54 15.13 27.95 -15.41
CA LEU A 54 14.70 27.61 -14.06
C LEU A 54 14.40 28.87 -13.24
N PRO A 55 13.46 28.83 -12.28
CA PRO A 55 13.22 29.96 -11.40
C PRO A 55 14.49 30.37 -10.64
N TYR A 56 14.73 31.68 -10.52
CA TYR A 56 15.86 32.25 -9.79
C TYR A 56 16.04 31.62 -8.40
N THR A 57 14.95 31.49 -7.65
CA THR A 57 14.95 30.89 -6.30
C THR A 57 15.43 29.45 -6.29
N THR A 58 15.16 28.70 -7.35
CA THR A 58 15.58 27.31 -7.49
C THR A 58 17.07 27.22 -7.79
N VAL A 59 17.57 28.04 -8.72
CA VAL A 59 19.00 28.14 -9.03
C VAL A 59 19.80 28.56 -7.79
N ARG A 60 19.36 29.63 -7.12
CA ARG A 60 19.97 30.11 -5.87
C ARG A 60 19.98 29.02 -4.80
N SER A 61 18.87 28.32 -4.60
CA SER A 61 18.79 27.21 -3.63
C SER A 61 19.73 26.05 -3.99
N ILE A 62 19.88 25.71 -5.27
CA ILE A 62 20.81 24.67 -5.72
C ILE A 62 22.24 25.04 -5.34
N PHE A 63 22.65 26.26 -5.66
CA PHE A 63 24.01 26.73 -5.42
C PHE A 63 24.32 26.91 -3.93
N LEU A 64 23.42 27.51 -3.14
CA LEU A 64 23.62 27.66 -1.70
C LEU A 64 23.72 26.31 -0.98
N ASN A 65 22.92 25.32 -1.39
CA ASN A 65 23.03 23.96 -0.85
C ASN A 65 24.39 23.31 -1.20
N PHE A 66 24.95 23.63 -2.37
CA PHE A 66 26.28 23.20 -2.75
C PHE A 66 27.34 23.88 -1.87
N GLN A 67 27.30 25.20 -1.69
CA GLN A 67 28.24 25.89 -0.79
C GLN A 67 28.19 25.37 0.65
N ASN A 68 27.00 25.14 1.19
CA ASN A 68 26.84 24.74 2.59
C ASN A 68 27.18 23.27 2.88
N ALA A 69 26.93 22.37 1.92
CA ALA A 69 27.03 20.92 2.14
C ALA A 69 27.99 20.21 1.17
N ASN A 70 28.72 20.98 0.36
CA ASN A 70 29.61 20.54 -0.72
C ASN A 70 29.01 19.43 -1.61
N ARG A 71 27.71 19.51 -1.90
CA ARG A 71 26.98 18.45 -2.60
C ARG A 71 26.25 18.94 -3.84
N THR A 72 26.46 18.22 -4.94
CA THR A 72 25.84 18.51 -6.24
C THR A 72 24.49 17.79 -6.44
N SER A 73 24.29 16.64 -5.80
CA SER A 73 23.07 15.84 -5.90
C SER A 73 21.93 16.35 -4.99
N LYS A 74 20.69 15.98 -5.32
CA LYS A 74 19.52 16.21 -4.47
C LYS A 74 19.48 15.20 -3.32
N ARG A 75 18.99 15.59 -2.13
CA ARG A 75 18.67 14.61 -1.07
C ARG A 75 17.55 13.69 -1.56
N PRO A 76 17.59 12.39 -1.26
CA PRO A 76 16.40 11.57 -1.36
C PRO A 76 15.28 12.24 -0.55
N ARG A 77 14.08 12.33 -1.15
CA ARG A 77 12.92 12.85 -0.43
C ARG A 77 12.37 11.76 0.49
N GLY A 78 11.98 12.14 1.70
CA GLY A 78 11.58 11.20 2.73
C GLY A 78 12.79 10.61 3.47
N GLY A 79 12.52 9.74 4.43
CA GLY A 79 13.54 9.13 5.27
C GLY A 79 13.12 7.74 5.71
N ASN A 80 13.99 7.10 6.49
CA ASN A 80 13.76 5.78 7.04
C ASN A 80 12.58 5.82 8.03
N ARG A 81 11.37 5.52 7.55
CA ARG A 81 10.24 5.19 8.42
C ARG A 81 10.55 3.82 9.01
N ARG A 82 11.20 3.81 10.18
CA ARG A 82 11.49 2.57 10.90
C ARG A 82 10.17 1.80 11.07
N PRO A 83 10.10 0.55 10.59
CA PRO A 83 8.89 -0.22 10.73
C PRO A 83 8.61 -0.44 12.20
N ARG A 84 7.33 -0.32 12.57
CA ARG A 84 6.92 -0.45 13.97
C ARG A 84 7.09 -1.86 14.54
N LEU A 85 7.04 -2.86 13.66
CA LEU A 85 7.28 -4.24 14.02
C LEU A 85 8.75 -4.56 13.73
N GLU A 86 9.51 -4.87 14.78
CA GLU A 86 10.91 -5.28 14.68
C GLU A 86 11.01 -6.78 14.39
N LYS A 87 12.24 -7.28 14.26
CA LYS A 87 12.50 -8.68 13.91
C LYS A 87 11.90 -9.63 14.96
N GLU A 88 12.04 -9.32 16.24
CA GLU A 88 11.48 -10.11 17.34
C GLU A 88 9.97 -10.29 17.20
N HIS A 89 9.24 -9.20 16.89
CA HIS A 89 7.80 -9.26 16.69
C HIS A 89 7.43 -10.12 15.49
N LEU A 90 8.22 -10.10 14.41
CA LEU A 90 7.98 -10.94 13.25
C LEU A 90 8.21 -12.42 13.54
N GLU A 91 9.26 -12.76 14.28
CA GLU A 91 9.53 -14.15 14.67
C GLU A 91 8.44 -14.68 15.59
N TRP A 92 7.94 -13.86 16.51
CA TRP A 92 6.79 -14.22 17.35
C TRP A 92 5.53 -14.48 16.51
N ILE A 93 5.23 -13.59 15.55
CA ILE A 93 4.08 -13.78 14.64
C ILE A 93 4.26 -15.07 13.83
N LYS A 94 5.46 -15.33 13.33
CA LYS A 94 5.79 -16.52 12.56
C LYS A 94 5.60 -17.79 13.38
N ALA A 95 6.14 -17.83 14.61
CA ALA A 95 5.96 -18.96 15.52
C ALA A 95 4.48 -19.21 15.80
N ARG A 96 3.69 -18.16 16.04
CA ARG A 96 2.26 -18.31 16.31
C ARG A 96 1.46 -18.83 15.12
N LEU A 97 1.79 -18.38 13.90
CA LEU A 97 1.18 -18.89 12.66
C LEU A 97 1.60 -20.34 12.33
N LEU A 98 2.78 -20.77 12.77
CA LEU A 98 3.20 -22.17 12.61
C LEU A 98 2.48 -23.10 13.57
N ASP A 99 2.20 -22.62 14.78
CA ASP A 99 1.48 -23.34 15.84
C ASP A 99 -0.03 -23.42 15.55
N GLU A 100 -0.63 -22.29 15.15
CA GLU A 100 -2.06 -22.19 14.82
C GLU A 100 -2.24 -21.50 13.45
N PRO A 101 -2.17 -22.24 12.33
CA PRO A 101 -2.28 -21.68 10.98
C PRO A 101 -3.62 -21.01 10.67
N ASP A 102 -4.68 -21.45 11.34
CA ASP A 102 -6.06 -21.01 11.11
C ASP A 102 -6.43 -19.77 11.94
N ILE A 103 -5.49 -19.21 12.71
CA ILE A 103 -5.74 -18.06 13.57
C ILE A 103 -6.21 -16.84 12.75
N PRO A 104 -7.36 -16.23 13.09
CA PRO A 104 -7.80 -15.00 12.45
C PRO A 104 -6.79 -13.87 12.68
N ILE A 105 -6.56 -13.05 11.66
CA ILE A 105 -5.68 -11.86 11.78
C ILE A 105 -6.13 -10.90 12.89
N THR A 106 -7.43 -10.85 13.19
CA THR A 106 -7.97 -10.08 14.33
C THR A 106 -7.43 -10.57 15.66
N ASP A 107 -7.39 -11.88 15.85
CA ASP A 107 -6.99 -12.50 17.10
C ASP A 107 -5.48 -12.48 17.25
N LEU A 108 -4.75 -12.78 16.16
CA LEU A 108 -3.31 -12.61 16.09
C LEU A 108 -2.89 -11.16 16.42
N HIS A 109 -3.61 -10.17 15.91
CA HIS A 109 -3.41 -8.76 16.24
C HIS A 109 -3.63 -8.48 17.74
N ASN A 110 -4.70 -9.00 18.33
CA ASN A 110 -5.02 -8.79 19.73
C ASN A 110 -3.97 -9.44 20.64
N GLN A 111 -3.58 -10.67 20.33
CA GLN A 111 -2.53 -11.40 21.04
C GLN A 111 -1.19 -10.68 20.94
N LEU A 112 -0.79 -10.23 19.75
CA LEU A 112 0.46 -9.49 19.55
C LEU A 112 0.51 -8.21 20.40
N ASN A 113 -0.56 -7.41 20.37
CA ASN A 113 -0.63 -6.17 21.15
C ASN A 113 -0.64 -6.42 22.65
N LYS A 114 -1.29 -7.50 23.11
CA LYS A 114 -1.29 -7.91 24.51
C LYS A 114 0.09 -8.41 24.96
N HIS A 115 0.75 -9.21 24.13
CA HIS A 115 2.04 -9.83 24.42
C HIS A 115 3.15 -8.76 24.55
N PHE A 116 3.30 -7.89 23.55
CA PHE A 116 4.34 -6.87 23.52
C PHE A 116 3.92 -5.53 24.15
N ARG A 117 2.68 -5.42 24.65
CA ARG A 117 2.14 -4.25 25.36
C ARG A 117 2.35 -2.93 24.59
N PHE A 118 2.12 -2.94 23.27
CA PHE A 118 2.36 -1.78 22.42
C PHE A 118 1.55 -0.55 22.85
N LYS A 119 2.22 0.61 22.91
CA LYS A 119 1.59 1.92 23.11
C LYS A 119 2.09 2.91 22.04
N PRO A 120 1.20 3.44 21.17
CA PRO A 120 -0.20 3.05 20.94
C PRO A 120 -0.35 1.59 20.48
N SER A 121 -1.56 1.05 20.29
CA SER A 121 -1.71 -0.28 19.70
C SER A 121 -1.21 -0.33 18.24
N VAL A 122 -0.64 -1.44 17.78
CA VAL A 122 -0.33 -1.69 16.37
C VAL A 122 -1.63 -2.00 15.65
N SER A 123 -1.89 -1.36 14.51
CA SER A 123 -3.14 -1.60 13.78
C SER A 123 -3.20 -3.00 13.18
N ARG A 124 -4.42 -3.55 13.06
CA ARG A 124 -4.69 -4.82 12.34
C ARG A 124 -4.09 -4.83 10.94
N SER A 125 -4.20 -3.74 10.19
CA SER A 125 -3.62 -3.62 8.84
C SER A 125 -2.09 -3.72 8.83
N THR A 126 -1.43 -3.26 9.90
CA THR A 126 0.03 -3.39 10.04
C THR A 126 0.43 -4.85 10.27
N VAL A 127 -0.32 -5.59 11.09
CA VAL A 127 -0.12 -7.03 11.31
C VAL A 127 -0.35 -7.81 10.01
N GLN A 128 -1.46 -7.56 9.29
CA GLN A 128 -1.73 -8.16 7.99
C GLN A 128 -0.59 -7.92 6.98
N ASN A 129 -0.10 -6.68 6.89
CA ASN A 129 1.01 -6.35 6.00
C ASN A 129 2.31 -7.04 6.42
N ALA A 130 2.55 -7.22 7.71
CA ALA A 130 3.72 -7.95 8.20
C ALA A 130 3.67 -9.42 7.79
N VAL A 131 2.53 -10.08 7.98
CA VAL A 131 2.31 -11.48 7.56
C VAL A 131 2.53 -11.61 6.05
N ASN A 132 1.84 -10.80 5.25
CA ASN A 132 1.84 -10.93 3.79
C ASN A 132 3.17 -10.52 3.13
N LYS A 133 3.79 -9.42 3.59
CA LYS A 133 4.92 -8.80 2.88
C LYS A 133 6.28 -9.02 3.52
N ARG A 134 6.33 -9.26 4.84
CA ARG A 134 7.61 -9.34 5.58
C ARG A 134 7.94 -10.76 5.99
N ILE A 135 6.94 -11.53 6.40
CA ILE A 135 7.11 -12.94 6.75
C ILE A 135 6.92 -13.83 5.50
N GLY A 136 6.07 -13.40 4.57
CA GLY A 136 5.89 -14.06 3.28
C GLY A 136 4.82 -15.15 3.26
N TYR A 137 3.93 -15.17 4.26
CA TYR A 137 2.77 -16.07 4.24
C TYR A 137 1.63 -15.48 3.43
N THR A 138 0.98 -16.32 2.64
CA THR A 138 -0.30 -15.99 2.03
C THR A 138 -1.39 -16.69 2.82
N LEU A 139 -2.18 -15.93 3.57
CA LEU A 139 -3.35 -16.48 4.25
C LEU A 139 -4.45 -16.72 3.21
N LYS A 140 -4.85 -17.98 3.04
CA LYS A 140 -6.04 -18.32 2.26
C LYS A 140 -7.28 -18.13 3.12
N LEU A 141 -8.36 -17.70 2.48
CA LEU A 141 -9.65 -17.62 3.16
C LEU A 141 -10.13 -19.05 3.45
N ILE A 142 -10.28 -19.37 4.72
CA ILE A 142 -10.90 -20.61 5.17
C ILE A 142 -12.36 -20.28 5.48
N HIS A 143 -13.26 -20.98 4.79
CA HIS A 143 -14.68 -20.90 5.11
C HIS A 143 -14.99 -21.96 6.16
N PRO A 144 -15.61 -21.59 7.29
CA PRO A 144 -16.11 -22.59 8.23
C PRO A 144 -17.17 -23.43 7.50
N GLU A 145 -16.99 -24.75 7.50
CA GLU A 145 -18.01 -25.66 6.97
C GLU A 145 -19.25 -25.59 7.88
N PRO A 146 -20.44 -25.31 7.34
CA PRO A 146 -21.65 -25.29 8.15
C PRO A 146 -21.94 -26.70 8.66
N LYS A 147 -22.43 -26.82 9.90
CA LYS A 147 -22.64 -28.12 10.56
C LYS A 147 -23.54 -29.08 9.76
N ASN A 148 -24.46 -28.54 8.97
CA ASN A 148 -25.40 -29.26 8.12
C ASN A 148 -24.92 -29.41 6.66
N TYR A 149 -23.64 -29.19 6.35
CA TYR A 149 -23.12 -29.30 4.98
C TYR A 149 -23.37 -30.69 4.37
N ASN A 150 -23.32 -31.74 5.20
CA ASN A 150 -23.57 -33.13 4.82
C ASN A 150 -24.86 -33.70 5.42
N ASP A 151 -25.89 -32.87 5.60
CA ASP A 151 -27.24 -33.34 5.92
C ASP A 151 -27.75 -34.29 4.82
N PRO A 152 -28.44 -35.41 5.12
CA PRO A 152 -28.90 -36.36 4.10
C PRO A 152 -29.71 -35.69 3.00
N ASP A 153 -30.53 -34.71 3.34
CA ASP A 153 -31.33 -33.92 2.40
C ASP A 153 -30.46 -33.12 1.43
N HIS A 154 -29.40 -32.46 1.93
CA HIS A 154 -28.44 -31.74 1.11
C HIS A 154 -27.59 -32.67 0.23
N ILE A 155 -27.29 -33.88 0.69
CA ILE A 155 -26.60 -34.90 -0.11
C ILE A 155 -27.51 -35.36 -1.25
N GLN A 156 -28.78 -35.65 -0.97
CA GLN A 156 -29.73 -36.10 -1.98
C GLN A 156 -30.00 -35.01 -3.02
N ALA A 157 -30.22 -33.76 -2.60
CA ALA A 157 -30.39 -32.63 -3.51
C ALA A 157 -29.18 -32.44 -4.46
N ARG A 158 -27.95 -32.67 -3.98
CA ARG A 158 -26.74 -32.65 -4.81
C ARG A 158 -26.73 -33.77 -5.85
N LYS A 159 -27.13 -34.99 -5.47
CA LYS A 159 -27.25 -36.13 -6.39
C LYS A 159 -28.29 -35.86 -7.48
N ASP A 160 -29.47 -35.42 -7.08
CA ASP A 160 -30.58 -35.12 -8.01
C ASP A 160 -30.19 -34.03 -9.01
N TRP A 161 -29.50 -32.98 -8.55
CA TRP A 161 -28.97 -31.94 -9.42
C TRP A 161 -27.93 -32.48 -10.40
N ALA A 162 -26.98 -33.29 -9.92
CA ALA A 162 -25.93 -33.87 -10.77
C ALA A 162 -26.51 -34.78 -11.86
N GLU A 163 -27.49 -35.62 -11.51
CA GLU A 163 -28.19 -36.48 -12.46
C GLU A 163 -28.96 -35.65 -13.50
N LYS A 164 -29.69 -34.61 -13.07
CA LYS A 164 -30.39 -33.69 -13.97
C LYS A 164 -29.44 -32.99 -14.95
N VAL A 165 -28.30 -32.48 -14.46
CA VAL A 165 -27.30 -31.82 -15.30
C VAL A 165 -26.65 -32.81 -16.26
N TYR A 166 -26.29 -34.00 -15.80
CA TYR A 166 -25.71 -35.04 -16.65
C TYR A 166 -26.66 -35.48 -17.78
N VAL A 167 -27.95 -35.70 -17.46
CA VAL A 167 -28.98 -36.05 -18.43
C VAL A 167 -29.22 -34.92 -19.44
N SER A 168 -29.23 -33.66 -18.98
CA SER A 168 -29.40 -32.50 -19.87
C SER A 168 -28.25 -32.35 -20.89
N ARG A 169 -27.01 -32.65 -20.49
CA ARG A 169 -25.84 -32.61 -21.38
C ARG A 169 -25.79 -33.74 -22.40
N LYS A 170 -26.35 -34.92 -22.07
CA LYS A 170 -26.46 -36.06 -23.00
C LYS A 170 -27.52 -35.88 -24.09
N ARG A 171 -28.55 -35.04 -23.86
CA ARG A 171 -29.64 -34.79 -24.82
C ARG A 171 -29.33 -33.72 -25.87
N THR A 172 -28.23 -32.99 -25.70
CA THR A 172 -27.78 -31.89 -26.58
C THR A 172 -26.64 -32.27 -27.52
N ASN A 173 -26.20 -33.53 -27.50
CA ASN A 173 -25.33 -34.15 -28.51
C ASN A 173 -26.15 -35.15 -29.32
#